data_AF-A0A9E3TV32-F1
#
_entry.id   AF-A0A9E3TV32-F1
#
_cell.length_a   1.000
_cell.length_b   1.000
_cell.length_c   1.000
_cell.angle_alpha   90.00
_cell.angle_beta   90.00
_cell.angle_gamma   90.00
#
_symmetry.space_group_name_H-M   'P 1'
#
loop_
_entity.id
_entity.type
_entity.pdbx_description
1 polymer ?
#
loop_
_entity_poly.entity_id
_entity_poly.type
_entity_poly.pdbx_seq_one_letter_code
_entity_poly.pdbx_strand_id
1 'polypeptide(L)'
;MSRTSLFIACLSLVVPLAAARAEYRVALLLGDAEQDSQARDKSEPELQAVAGALSQYGFRCRIVENAANENALRDAIEGFAATT
;
A
#
# COMPACT_ATOMS: atom_id res chain seq x y z
N MET A 1 21.96 -40.73 15.81
CA MET A 1 20.62 -40.24 16.23
C MET A 1 20.83 -39.56 17.57
N SER A 2 20.73 -38.23 17.69
CA SER A 2 19.45 -37.52 17.75
C SER A 2 19.64 -36.05 17.35
N ARG A 3 19.05 -35.66 16.21
CA ARG A 3 19.09 -34.29 15.65
C ARG A 3 18.00 -33.39 16.25
N THR A 4 17.42 -33.77 17.39
CA THR A 4 16.19 -33.18 17.94
C THR A 4 16.43 -32.04 18.92
N SER A 5 17.67 -31.74 19.30
CA SER A 5 17.97 -30.67 20.26
C SER A 5 18.09 -29.26 19.65
N LEU A 6 18.17 -29.13 18.31
CA LEU A 6 18.39 -27.82 17.69
C LEU A 6 17.09 -27.10 17.26
N PHE A 7 15.96 -27.79 17.23
CA PHE A 7 14.68 -27.20 16.81
C PHE A 7 13.97 -26.39 17.91
N ILE A 8 14.34 -26.58 19.18
CA ILE A 8 13.66 -25.95 20.31
C ILE A 8 14.20 -24.52 20.58
N ALA A 9 15.41 -24.19 20.12
CA ALA A 9 15.99 -22.86 20.30
C ALA A 9 15.43 -21.80 19.34
N CYS A 10 14.71 -22.18 18.27
CA CYS A 10 14.00 -21.22 17.42
C CYS A 10 12.58 -20.88 17.94
N LEU A 11 12.11 -21.54 19.01
CA LEU A 11 10.74 -21.43 19.51
C LEU A 11 10.58 -20.48 20.70
N SER A 12 11.60 -19.70 21.05
CA SER A 12 11.62 -18.81 22.23
C SER A 12 11.59 -17.31 21.91
N LEU A 13 11.30 -16.92 20.67
CA LEU A 13 10.87 -15.56 20.34
C LEU A 13 9.34 -15.51 20.21
N VAL A 14 8.65 -16.03 21.23
CA VAL A 14 7.30 -15.57 21.57
C VAL A 14 7.46 -14.20 22.25
N VAL A 15 7.92 -13.22 21.46
CA VAL A 15 7.55 -11.84 21.70
C VAL A 15 6.04 -11.86 21.55
N PRO A 16 5.24 -11.29 22.47
CA PRO A 16 3.86 -11.03 22.14
C PRO A 16 3.93 -10.18 20.89
N LEU A 17 3.52 -10.72 19.73
CA LEU A 17 3.09 -9.91 18.60
C LEU A 17 1.91 -9.09 19.16
N ALA A 18 2.22 -8.04 19.92
CA ALA A 18 1.48 -6.81 19.85
C ALA A 18 1.55 -6.50 18.37
N ALA A 19 0.54 -6.97 17.64
CA ALA A 19 0.40 -6.72 16.22
C ALA A 19 0.71 -5.25 16.06
N ALA A 20 1.83 -4.93 15.41
CA ALA A 20 2.28 -3.57 15.25
C ALA A 20 1.18 -2.86 14.46
N ARG A 21 0.22 -2.30 15.19
CA ARG A 21 -0.90 -1.58 14.63
C ARG A 21 -0.31 -0.23 14.33
N ALA A 22 0.02 -0.02 13.06
CA ALA A 22 0.26 1.32 12.56
C ALA A 22 -0.92 2.18 13.02
N GLU A 23 -0.63 3.19 13.84
CA GLU A 23 -1.59 4.14 14.40
C GLU A 23 -2.34 4.86 13.27
N TYR A 24 -1.65 5.03 12.13
CA TYR A 24 -2.17 5.58 10.89
C TYR A 24 -1.81 4.66 9.71
N ARG A 25 -2.83 4.20 8.98
CA ARG A 25 -2.67 3.45 7.72
C ARG A 25 -3.11 4.36 6.59
N VAL A 26 -2.18 4.71 5.71
CA VAL A 26 -2.44 5.59 4.56
C VAL A 26 -1.90 4.92 3.30
N ALA A 27 -2.56 5.17 2.16
CA ALA A 27 -2.11 4.67 0.87
C ALA A 27 -2.30 5.74 -0.21
N LEU A 28 -1.29 5.91 -1.06
CA LEU A 28 -1.37 6.71 -2.28
C LEU A 28 -1.46 5.75 -3.47
N LEU A 29 -2.52 5.88 -4.26
CA LEU A 29 -2.76 5.07 -5.46
C LEU A 29 -2.57 5.96 -6.68
N LEU A 30 -1.66 5.56 -7.57
CA LEU A 30 -1.25 6.32 -8.74
C LEU A 30 -1.71 5.58 -9.99
N GLY A 31 -2.60 6.20 -10.75
CA GLY A 31 -3.08 5.69 -12.02
C GLY A 31 -2.29 6.26 -13.19
N ASP A 32 -1.54 5.40 -13.88
CA ASP A 32 -0.94 5.71 -15.17
C ASP A 32 -1.84 5.17 -16.29
N ALA A 33 -2.83 5.98 -16.65
CA ALA A 33 -3.55 5.78 -17.89
C ALA A 33 -2.81 6.62 -18.93
N GLU A 34 -2.02 5.97 -19.79
CA GLU A 34 -1.52 6.64 -20.99
C GLU A 34 -2.68 7.30 -21.76
N GLN A 35 -2.37 8.23 -22.66
CA GLN A 35 -3.35 9.00 -23.45
C GLN A 35 -4.35 8.17 -24.28
N ASP A 36 -4.28 6.83 -24.22
CA ASP A 36 -5.32 5.95 -24.71
C ASP A 36 -6.57 5.99 -23.80
N SER A 37 -7.63 6.57 -24.35
CA SER A 37 -8.93 6.69 -23.66
C SER A 37 -9.49 5.33 -23.21
N GLN A 38 -9.14 4.23 -23.89
CA GLN A 38 -9.56 2.88 -23.47
C GLN A 38 -8.80 2.34 -22.26
N ALA A 39 -7.55 2.77 -22.05
CA ALA A 39 -6.78 2.42 -20.86
C ALA A 39 -7.34 3.17 -19.63
N ARG A 40 -7.67 4.45 -19.82
CA ARG A 40 -8.26 5.31 -18.77
C ARG A 40 -9.59 4.79 -18.23
N ASP A 41 -10.48 4.32 -19.11
CA ASP A 41 -11.78 3.75 -18.71
C ASP A 41 -11.66 2.46 -17.86
N LYS A 42 -10.49 1.80 -17.87
CA LYS A 42 -10.21 0.58 -17.08
C LYS A 42 -9.39 0.85 -15.83
N SER A 43 -8.46 1.81 -15.86
CA SER A 43 -7.60 2.12 -14.72
C SER A 43 -8.38 2.73 -13.55
N GLU A 44 -9.37 3.58 -13.81
CA GLU A 44 -10.21 4.18 -12.75
C GLU A 44 -10.96 3.13 -11.92
N PRO A 45 -11.74 2.19 -12.50
CA PRO A 45 -12.44 1.19 -11.70
C PRO A 45 -11.49 0.23 -10.96
N GLU A 46 -10.31 -0.05 -11.51
CA GLU A 46 -9.29 -0.87 -10.83
C GLU A 46 -8.70 -0.16 -9.61
N LEU A 47 -8.35 1.13 -9.72
CA LEU A 47 -7.85 1.92 -8.61
C LEU A 47 -8.90 2.05 -7.50
N GLN A 48 -10.17 2.22 -7.87
CA GLN A 48 -11.27 2.24 -6.93
C GLN A 48 -11.47 0.88 -6.23
N ALA A 49 -11.34 -0.23 -6.96
CA ALA A 49 -11.40 -1.57 -6.36
C ALA A 49 -10.28 -1.80 -5.34
N VAL A 50 -9.05 -1.39 -5.66
CA VAL A 50 -7.90 -1.45 -4.75
C VAL A 50 -8.11 -0.54 -3.54
N ALA A 51 -8.60 0.69 -3.74
CA ALA A 51 -8.91 1.60 -2.65
C ALA A 51 -9.97 1.03 -1.71
N GLY A 52 -11.01 0.41 -2.26
CA GLY A 52 -12.06 -0.27 -1.49
C GLY A 52 -11.51 -1.42 -0.65
N ALA A 53 -10.66 -2.27 -1.24
CA ALA A 53 -10.01 -3.35 -0.52
C ALA A 53 -9.12 -2.84 0.62
N LEU A 54 -8.27 -1.83 0.36
CA LEU A 54 -7.40 -1.23 1.37
C LEU A 54 -8.18 -0.56 2.51
N SER A 55 -9.32 0.05 2.19
CA SER A 55 -10.21 0.66 3.19
C SER A 55 -10.76 -0.37 4.18
N GLN A 56 -11.03 -1.61 3.74
CA GLN A 56 -11.43 -2.71 4.64
C GLN A 56 -10.32 -3.07 5.64
N TYR A 57 -9.06 -2.82 5.29
CA TYR A 57 -7.91 -2.96 6.19
C TYR A 57 -7.58 -1.67 6.95
N GLY A 58 -8.45 -0.67 6.93
CA GLY A 58 -8.32 0.57 7.69
C GLY A 58 -7.38 1.61 7.08
N PHE A 59 -7.00 1.46 5.80
CA PHE A 59 -6.22 2.48 5.10
C PHE A 59 -7.08 3.67 4.68
N ARG A 60 -6.55 4.89 4.86
CA ARG A 60 -7.05 6.08 4.19
C ARG A 60 -6.34 6.22 2.85
N CYS A 61 -7.08 6.02 1.77
CA CYS A 61 -6.54 6.05 0.42
C CYS A 61 -6.69 7.43 -0.22
N ARG A 62 -5.65 7.90 -0.91
CA ARG A 62 -5.70 9.03 -1.83
C ARG A 62 -5.43 8.48 -3.24
N ILE A 63 -6.30 8.78 -4.18
CA ILE A 63 -6.14 8.37 -5.58
C ILE A 63 -5.70 9.60 -6.38
N VAL A 64 -4.68 9.44 -7.20
CA VAL A 64 -4.25 10.45 -8.17
C VAL A 64 -4.25 9.78 -9.54
N GLU A 65 -5.14 10.26 -10.39
CA GLU A 65 -5.26 9.81 -11.78
C GLU A 65 -4.61 10.83 -12.70
N ASN A 66 -3.99 10.37 -13.78
CA ASN A 66 -3.41 11.22 -14.81
C ASN A 66 -2.42 12.25 -14.23
N ALA A 67 -1.37 11.77 -13.55
CA ALA A 67 -0.20 12.62 -13.31
C ALA A 67 0.40 12.98 -14.69
N ALA A 68 -0.04 14.12 -15.24
CA ALA A 68 0.18 14.50 -16.63
C ALA A 68 1.66 14.64 -17.01
N ASN A 69 2.55 14.66 -16.02
CA ASN A 69 4.00 14.66 -16.17
C ASN A 69 4.68 14.22 -14.85
N GLU A 70 5.99 13.99 -14.93
CA GLU A 70 6.83 13.59 -13.79
C GLU A 70 6.75 14.56 -12.61
N ASN A 71 6.61 15.86 -12.86
CA ASN A 71 6.51 16.87 -11.80
C ASN A 71 5.21 16.72 -11.01
N ALA A 72 4.07 16.50 -11.69
CA ALA A 72 2.79 16.25 -11.03
C ALA A 72 2.82 14.97 -10.18
N LEU A 73 3.53 13.94 -10.65
CA LEU A 73 3.75 12.70 -9.90
C LEU A 73 4.58 12.96 -8.63
N ARG A 74 5.67 13.71 -8.77
CA ARG A 74 6.53 14.11 -7.67
C ARG A 74 5.77 14.93 -6.63
N ASP A 75 5.02 15.94 -7.05
CA ASP A 75 4.22 16.80 -6.18
C ASP A 75 3.16 15.99 -5.41
N ALA A 76 2.54 15.00 -6.07
CA ALA A 76 1.59 14.12 -5.43
C ALA A 76 2.23 13.24 -4.33
N ILE A 77 3.41 12.69 -4.61
CA ILE A 77 4.16 11.86 -3.65
C ILE A 77 4.66 12.71 -2.48
N GLU A 78 5.32 13.83 -2.76
CA GLU A 78 5.87 14.73 -1.74
C GLU A 78 4.76 15.34 -0.87
N GLY A 79 3.67 15.80 -1.50
CA GLY A 79 2.52 16.34 -0.77
C GLY A 79 1.82 15.29 0.09
N PHE A 80 1.74 14.05 -0.38
CA PHE A 80 1.22 12.95 0.43
C PHE A 80 2.13 12.68 1.63
N ALA A 81 3.44 12.48 1.40
CA ALA A 81 4.42 12.22 2.45
C ALA A 81 4.51 13.34 3.50
N ALA A 82 4.26 14.60 3.12
CA ALA A 82 4.27 15.72 4.05
C ALA A 82 3.01 15.82 4.93
N THR A 83 1.91 15.16 4.55
CA THR A 83 0.59 15.31 5.21
C THR A 83 0.12 14.06 5.95
N THR A 84 0.89 12.97 5.87
CA THR A 84 0.56 11.67 6.47
C THR A 84 1.74 11.09 7.23
#